data_AF-A0A847Z6X5-F1
#
_entry.id   AF-A0A847Z6X5-F1
#
_cell.length_a   1.000
_cell.length_b   1.000
_cell.length_c   1.000
_cell.angle_alpha   90.00
_cell.angle_beta   90.00
_cell.angle_gamma   90.00
#
_symmetry.space_group_name_H-M   'P 1'
#
loop_
_entity.id
_entity.type
_entity.pdbx_description
1 polymer ?
#
loop_
_entity_poly.entity_id
_entity_poly.type
_entity_poly.pdbx_seq_one_letter_code
_entity_poly.pdbx_strand_id
1 'polypeptide(L)' 'MKKRNTKVIWAIALFSQLGLSMAIPIVAGAMLGGYLDRKYNANATFLIIFLLIGIFAGFIGSYRLIKMVIEKDKKE' A
#
# COMPACT_ATOMS: atom_id res chain seq x y z
N MET A 1 32.44 -9.50 -13.43
CA MET A 1 31.31 -10.27 -12.85
C MET A 1 30.51 -9.42 -11.83
N LYS A 2 29.72 -8.40 -12.25
CA LYS A 2 29.07 -7.45 -11.30
C LYS A 2 27.63 -7.04 -11.68
N LYS A 3 26.88 -7.89 -12.40
CA LYS A 3 25.51 -7.58 -12.87
C LYS A 3 24.38 -8.34 -12.14
N ARG A 4 24.67 -9.39 -11.37
CA ARG A 4 23.62 -10.18 -10.67
C ARG A 4 23.10 -9.52 -9.40
N ASN A 5 23.98 -8.94 -8.57
CA ASN A 5 23.57 -8.39 -7.28
C ASN A 5 22.60 -7.22 -7.47
N THR A 6 22.79 -6.40 -8.51
CA THR A 6 21.95 -5.24 -8.83
C THR A 6 20.47 -5.58 -9.07
N LYS A 7 20.16 -6.76 -9.61
CA LYS A 7 18.77 -7.20 -9.81
C LYS A 7 18.07 -7.52 -8.49
N VAL A 8 18.78 -8.13 -7.54
CA VAL A 8 18.22 -8.50 -6.24
C VAL A 8 17.94 -7.26 -5.39
N ILE A 9 18.88 -6.30 -5.35
CA ILE A 9 18.63 -5.00 -4.69
C ILE A 9 17.47 -4.24 -5.34
N TRP A 10 17.34 -4.29 -6.66
CA TRP A 10 16.19 -3.69 -7.35
C TRP A 10 14.87 -4.39 -7.02
N ALA A 11 14.86 -5.72 -6.95
CA ALA A 11 13.66 -6.49 -6.58
C ALA A 11 13.22 -6.17 -5.14
N ILE A 12 14.17 -6.05 -4.20
CA ILE A 12 13.89 -5.64 -2.82
C ILE A 12 13.37 -4.20 -2.78
N ALA A 13 13.99 -3.28 -3.52
CA ALA A 13 13.55 -1.89 -3.59
C ALA A 13 12.11 -1.78 -4.14
N LEU A 14 11.80 -2.52 -5.21
CA LEU A 14 10.45 -2.62 -5.74
C LEU A 14 9.48 -3.13 -4.68
N PHE A 15 9.80 -4.25 -4.01
CA PHE A 15 8.95 -4.81 -2.96
C PHE A 15 8.70 -3.84 -1.80
N SER A 16 9.73 -3.14 -1.35
CA SER A 16 9.61 -2.10 -0.32
C SER A 16 8.72 -0.95 -0.79
N GLN A 17 8.84 -0.54 -2.06
CA GLN A 17 7.96 0.49 -2.64
C GLN A 17 6.50 0.00 -2.73
N LEU A 18 6.27 -1.28 -3.06
CA LEU A 18 4.94 -1.90 -3.02
C LEU A 18 4.36 -1.86 -1.61
N GLY A 19 5.13 -2.30 -0.61
CA GLY A 19 4.73 -2.32 0.78
C GLY A 19 4.42 -0.91 1.31
N LEU A 20 5.27 0.07 1.02
CA LEU A 20 5.05 1.47 1.39
C LEU A 20 3.81 2.05 0.70
N SER A 21 3.57 1.73 -0.56
CA SER A 21 2.38 2.13 -1.30
C SER A 21 1.08 1.63 -0.65
N MET A 22 1.10 0.50 0.06
CA MET A 22 -0.03 0.01 0.83
C MET A 22 -0.06 0.57 2.25
N ALA A 23 1.09 0.61 2.91
CA ALA A 23 1.20 1.00 4.31
C ALA A 23 0.81 2.47 4.53
N ILE A 24 1.19 3.36 3.61
CA ILE A 24 0.87 4.80 3.70
C ILE A 24 -0.65 5.04 3.80
N PRO A 25 -1.50 4.59 2.86
CA PRO A 25 -2.94 4.82 2.94
C PRO A 25 -3.60 4.10 4.12
N ILE A 26 -3.10 2.91 4.53
CA ILE A 26 -3.62 2.20 5.71
C ILE A 26 -3.33 2.98 6.99
N VAL A 27 -2.09 3.41 7.22
CA VAL A 27 -1.69 4.17 8.41
C VAL A 27 -2.36 5.53 8.42
N ALA A 28 -2.39 6.24 7.29
CA ALA A 28 -3.07 7.52 7.16
C ALA A 28 -4.57 7.38 7.46
N GLY A 29 -5.21 6.32 6.94
CA GLY A 29 -6.60 6.03 7.20
C GLY A 29 -6.87 5.70 8.67
N ALA A 30 -6.04 4.87 9.29
CA ALA A 30 -6.16 4.53 10.71
C ALA A 30 -5.99 5.75 11.63
N MET A 31 -4.99 6.61 11.34
CA MET A 31 -4.76 7.84 12.11
C MET A 31 -5.92 8.83 11.96
N LEU A 32 -6.38 9.07 10.73
CA LEU A 32 -7.52 9.96 10.47
C LEU A 32 -8.81 9.41 11.06
N GLY A 33 -9.06 8.11 10.86
CA GLY A 33 -10.20 7.41 11.41
C GLY A 33 -10.25 7.52 12.93
N GLY A 34 -9.13 7.29 13.62
CA GLY A 34 -9.08 7.35 15.09
C GLY A 34 -9.20 8.76 15.63
N TYR A 35 -8.66 9.75 14.91
CA TYR A 35 -8.82 11.15 15.27
C TYR A 35 -10.28 11.62 15.12
N LEU A 36 -10.96 11.23 14.03
CA LEU A 36 -12.38 11.51 13.85
C LEU A 36 -13.24 10.79 14.88
N ASP A 37 -12.96 9.53 15.14
CA ASP A 37 -13.71 8.71 16.10
C ASP A 37 -13.73 9.36 17.50
N ARG A 38 -12.56 9.82 17.96
CA ARG A 38 -12.41 10.53 19.22
C ARG A 38 -13.10 11.91 19.23
N LYS A 39 -13.18 12.59 18.08
CA LYS A 39 -13.86 13.89 17.96
C LYS A 39 -15.38 13.76 17.92
N TYR A 40 -15.90 12.69 17.32
CA TYR A 40 -17.34 12.48 17.13
C TYR A 40 -17.98 11.55 18.18
N ASN A 41 -17.21 10.99 19.13
CA ASN A 41 -17.67 9.94 20.05
C ASN A 41 -18.37 8.78 19.32
N ALA A 42 -17.94 8.52 18.08
CA ALA A 42 -18.33 7.30 17.39
C ALA A 42 -17.60 6.15 18.11
N ASN A 43 -18.29 5.07 18.47
CA ASN A 43 -17.68 3.93 19.14
C ASN A 43 -16.82 3.11 18.16
N ALA A 44 -15.69 3.63 17.70
CA ALA A 44 -14.80 3.01 16.70
C ALA A 44 -15.38 2.85 15.28
N THR A 45 -16.61 3.31 15.01
CA THR A 45 -17.27 3.14 13.71
C THR A 45 -16.52 3.83 12.57
N PHE A 46 -16.05 5.07 12.79
CA PHE A 46 -15.30 5.81 11.77
C PHE A 46 -13.92 5.21 11.55
N LEU A 47 -13.31 4.71 12.63
CA LEU A 47 -12.02 4.03 12.59
C LEU A 47 -12.10 2.77 11.71
N ILE A 48 -13.13 1.94 11.91
CA ILE A 48 -13.34 0.70 11.14
C ILE A 48 -13.58 1.00 9.66
N ILE A 49 -14.40 2.00 9.34
CA ILE A 49 -14.69 2.39 7.95
C ILE A 49 -13.43 2.90 7.24
N PHE A 50 -12.67 3.79 7.89
CA PHE A 50 -11.43 4.32 7.33
C PHE A 50 -10.34 3.25 7.20
N LEU A 51 -10.29 2.29 8.13
CA LEU A 51 -9.40 1.14 8.05
C LEU A 51 -9.75 0.26 6.85
N LEU A 52 -11.03 -0.07 6.66
CA LEU A 52 -11.51 -0.81 5.49
C LEU A 52 -11.14 -0.08 4.20
N ILE A 53 -11.42 1.22 4.10
CA ILE A 53 -11.05 2.03 2.93
C ILE A 53 -9.53 2.02 2.72
N GLY A 54 -8.73 2.15 3.78
CA GLY A 54 -7.27 2.09 3.72
C GLY A 54 -6.77 0.75 3.20
N ILE A 55 -7.36 -0.37 3.65
CA ILE A 55 -7.05 -1.72 3.16
C ILE A 55 -7.41 -1.87 1.68
N PHE A 56 -8.61 -1.44 1.27
CA PHE A 56 -9.03 -1.48 -0.13
C PHE A 56 -8.14 -0.59 -1.02
N ALA A 57 -7.80 0.61 -0.57
CA ALA A 57 -6.90 1.52 -1.27
C ALA A 57 -5.49 0.93 -1.42
N GLY A 58 -4.97 0.30 -0.36
CA GLY A 58 -3.71 -0.44 -0.41
C GLY A 58 -3.77 -1.59 -1.41
N PHE A 59 -4.82 -2.42 -1.36
CA PHE A 59 -5.05 -3.52 -2.30
C PHE A 59 -5.06 -3.05 -3.75
N ILE A 60 -5.80 -1.98 -4.07
CA ILE A 60 -5.84 -1.39 -5.41
C ILE A 60 -4.45 -0.90 -5.83
N GLY A 61 -3.70 -0.28 -4.91
CA GLY A 61 -2.33 0.19 -5.13
C GLY A 61 -1.39 -0.95 -5.55
N SER A 62 -1.35 -2.04 -4.79
CA SER A 62 -0.50 -3.19 -5.17
C SER A 62 -1.02 -3.94 -6.37
N TYR A 63 -2.34 -4.04 -6.56
CA TYR A 63 -2.89 -4.67 -7.76
C TYR A 63 -2.46 -3.91 -9.02
N ARG A 64 -2.45 -2.57 -8.96
CA ARG A 64 -1.98 -1.71 -10.06
C ARG A 64 -0.49 -1.89 -10.34
N LEU A 65 0.32 -2.03 -9.29
CA LEU A 65 1.75 -2.27 -9.43
C LEU A 65 2.06 -3.67 -9.98
N ILE A 66 1.41 -4.71 -9.49
CA ILE A 66 1.53 -6.08 -10.01
C ILE A 66 1.11 -6.11 -11.48
N LYS A 67 -0.04 -5.49 -11.81
CA LYS A 67 -0.50 -5.38 -13.19
C LYS A 67 0.53 -4.66 -14.07
N MET A 68 1.10 -3.56 -13.60
CA MET A 68 2.13 -2.81 -14.33
C MET A 68 3.39 -3.65 -14.57
N VAL A 69 3.81 -4.47 -13.60
CA VAL A 69 4.94 -5.40 -13.77
C VAL A 69 4.62 -6.48 -14.81
N ILE A 70 3.42 -7.08 -14.74
CA ILE A 70 2.98 -8.12 -15.67
C ILE A 70 2.80 -7.58 -17.10
N GLU A 71 2.21 -6.39 -17.28
CA GLU A 71 2.04 -5.75 -18.59
C GLU A 71 3.37 -5.34 -19.23
N LYS A 72 4.38 -5.02 -18.42
CA LYS A 72 5.70 -4.65 -18.91
C LYS A 72 6.46 -5.86 -19.47
N ASP A 73 6.24 -7.04 -18.90
CA ASP A 73 6.84 -8.31 -19.35
C ASP A 73 6.23 -8.80 -20.68
N LYS A 74 4.97 -8.44 -20.98
CA LYS A 74 4.27 -8.82 -22.22
C LYS A 74 4.67 -7.99 -23.45
N LYS A 75 5.55 -6.99 -23.28
CA LYS A 75 6.00 -6.08 -24.36
C LYS A 75 7.49 -6.23 -24.72
N GLU A 76 8.23 -7.12 -24.06
CA GLU A 76 9.52 -7.64 -24.54
C GLU A 76 9.32 -8.96 -25.29
#